data_AF-S8DJD0-F1
#
_entry.id   AF-S8DJD0-F1
#
_cell.length_a   1.000
_cell.length_b   1.000
_cell.length_c   1.000
_cell.angle_alpha   90.00
_cell.angle_beta   90.00
_cell.angle_gamma   90.00
#
_symmetry.space_group_name_H-M   'P 1'
#
loop_
_entity.id
_entity.type
_entity.pdbx_description
1 polymer ?
#
loop_
_entity_poly.entity_id
_entity_poly.type
_entity_poly.pdbx_seq_one_letter_code
_entity_poly.pdbx_strand_id
1 'polypeptide(L)'
;MDGIEDIFESSVKLEEAHLKEGYEEGYADGLVSGKEEDARRVGLKTGFEIGEELGFYRGCVDVWSSAIRVQPDVFSIRFRRSVKTMDERLRKYPISEPENESATESMDSLRLKFRAMCANLNVKLEYPRAPETGKIEF
;
A
#
# COMPACT_ATOMS: atom_id res chain seq x y z
N MET A 1 39.46 32.43 41.12
CA MET A 1 39.70 33.28 39.94
C MET A 1 38.55 32.95 39.04
N ASP A 2 37.43 33.66 39.25
CA ASP A 2 36.20 33.45 38.48
C ASP A 2 36.48 33.83 37.04
N GLY A 3 36.26 32.87 36.15
CA GLY A 3 36.42 33.07 34.72
C GLY A 3 35.48 34.18 34.29
N ILE A 4 36.05 35.25 33.73
CA ILE A 4 35.29 36.13 32.88
C ILE A 4 34.83 35.23 31.73
N GLU A 5 33.59 34.75 31.77
CA GLU A 5 32.92 34.24 30.58
C GLU A 5 33.14 35.28 29.49
N ASP A 6 33.81 34.88 28.41
CA ASP A 6 34.22 35.78 27.35
C ASP A 6 32.95 36.40 26.76
N ILE A 7 32.72 37.68 27.06
CA ILE A 7 31.50 38.41 26.72
C ILE A 7 31.24 38.47 25.21
N PHE A 8 32.25 38.16 24.38
CA PHE A 8 32.13 38.10 22.93
C PHE A 8 31.98 36.67 22.39
N GLU A 9 32.09 35.65 23.23
CA GLU A 9 31.98 34.24 22.83
C GLU A 9 30.62 33.93 22.19
N SER A 10 29.53 34.50 22.73
CA SER A 10 28.20 34.39 22.17
C SER A 10 28.06 35.11 20.82
N SER A 11 28.77 36.23 20.61
CA SER A 11 28.78 36.94 19.33
C SER A 11 29.58 36.20 18.27
N VAL A 12 30.69 35.55 18.65
CA VAL A 12 31.51 34.73 17.75
C VAL A 12 30.80 33.45 17.34
N LYS A 13 30.02 32.84 18.26
CA LYS A 13 29.27 31.59 18.01
C LYS A 13 27.83 31.81 17.49
N LEU A 14 27.46 33.06 17.20
CA LEU A 14 26.07 33.41 16.86
C LEU A 14 25.57 32.68 15.60
N GLU A 15 26.41 32.60 14.56
CA GLU A 15 26.07 31.89 13.31
C GLU A 15 25.85 30.39 13.56
N GLU A 16 26.77 29.75 14.28
CA GLU A 16 26.69 28.33 14.63
C GLU A 16 25.45 28.02 15.49
N ALA A 17 25.13 28.91 16.43
CA ALA A 17 23.94 28.79 17.27
C ALA A 17 22.65 28.84 16.44
N HIS A 18 22.50 29.80 15.52
CA HIS A 18 21.32 29.91 14.67
C HIS A 18 21.24 28.82 13.61
N LEU A 19 22.37 28.33 13.10
CA LEU A 19 22.39 27.21 12.16
C LEU A 19 21.95 25.92 12.84
N LYS A 20 22.37 25.70 14.08
CA LYS A 20 21.90 24.60 14.92
C LYS A 20 20.41 24.75 15.27
N GLU A 21 19.98 25.93 15.67
CA GLU A 21 18.57 26.23 15.99
C GLU A 21 17.67 25.98 14.78
N GLY A 22 18.03 26.50 13.60
CA GLY A 22 17.27 26.28 12.37
C GLY A 22 17.27 24.81 11.92
N TYR A 23 18.35 24.06 12.16
CA TYR A 23 18.38 22.62 11.91
C TYR A 23 17.44 21.87 12.86
N GLU A 24 17.51 22.16 14.16
CA GLU A 24 16.66 21.52 15.18
C GLU A 24 15.19 21.82 14.94
N GLU A 25 14.85 23.07 14.61
CA GLU A 25 13.50 23.50 14.28
C GLU A 25 12.99 22.82 13.00
N GLY A 26 13.78 22.84 11.92
CA GLY A 26 13.43 22.18 10.66
C GLY A 26 13.32 20.65 10.78
N TYR A 27 14.16 20.02 11.62
CA TYR A 27 14.08 18.58 11.88
C TYR A 27 12.85 18.22 12.70
N ALA A 28 12.52 19.01 13.73
CA ALA A 28 11.31 18.82 14.53
C ALA A 28 10.04 19.02 13.69
N ASP A 29 9.99 20.07 12.87
CA ASP A 29 8.87 20.34 11.96
C ASP A 29 8.74 19.26 10.88
N GLY A 30 9.86 18.80 10.30
CA GLY A 30 9.89 17.69 9.35
C GLY A 30 9.39 16.37 9.95
N LEU A 31 9.67 16.12 11.23
CA LEU A 31 9.18 14.94 11.96
C LEU A 31 7.67 15.01 12.19
N VAL A 32 7.13 16.17 12.53
CA VAL A 32 5.71 16.38 12.79
C VAL A 32 4.93 16.32 11.47
N SER A 33 5.31 17.14 10.50
CA SER A 33 4.67 17.18 9.17
C SER A 33 4.75 15.85 8.43
N GLY A 34 5.89 15.15 8.52
CA GLY A 34 6.07 13.83 7.92
C GLY A 34 5.21 12.74 8.57
N LYS A 35 4.90 12.85 9.87
CA LYS A 35 4.12 11.84 10.60
C LYS A 35 2.62 12.10 10.61
N GLU A 36 2.19 13.36 10.76
CA GLU A 36 0.86 13.64 11.31
C GLU A 36 -0.27 13.75 10.29
N GLU A 37 -0.02 14.04 9.01
CA GLU A 37 -1.13 14.11 8.05
C GLU A 37 -0.87 13.40 6.74
N ASP A 38 0.22 13.70 6.04
CA ASP A 38 0.39 13.20 4.69
C ASP A 38 0.74 11.70 4.63
N ALA A 39 1.69 11.23 5.44
CA ALA A 39 2.06 9.82 5.43
C ALA A 39 0.92 8.91 5.91
N ARG A 40 0.22 9.30 6.98
CA ARG A 40 -0.92 8.55 7.52
C ARG A 40 -2.07 8.50 6.52
N ARG A 41 -2.46 9.64 5.94
CA ARG A 41 -3.55 9.74 4.96
C ARG A 41 -3.24 8.92 3.70
N VAL A 42 -2.02 9.03 3.18
CA VAL A 42 -1.57 8.25 2.02
C VAL A 42 -1.58 6.76 2.36
N GLY A 43 -1.01 6.36 3.49
CA GLY A 43 -1.00 4.96 3.93
C GLY A 43 -2.41 4.37 4.10
N LEU A 44 -3.34 5.12 4.70
CA LEU A 44 -4.72 4.69 4.86
C LEU A 44 -5.44 4.53 3.51
N LYS A 45 -5.29 5.52 2.63
CA LYS A 45 -5.88 5.49 1.28
C LYS A 45 -5.34 4.31 0.48
N THR A 46 -4.01 4.18 0.38
CA THR A 46 -3.37 3.10 -0.37
C THR A 46 -3.69 1.74 0.22
N GLY A 47 -3.69 1.61 1.54
CA GLY A 47 -4.08 0.38 2.24
C GLY A 47 -5.52 -0.04 1.94
N PHE A 48 -6.46 0.92 1.94
CA PHE A 48 -7.85 0.66 1.58
C PHE A 48 -7.99 0.21 0.12
N GLU A 49 -7.35 0.91 -0.82
CA GLU A 49 -7.39 0.56 -2.25
C GLU A 49 -6.84 -0.87 -2.51
N ILE A 50 -5.73 -1.24 -1.86
CA ILE A 50 -5.16 -2.58 -1.97
C ILE A 50 -6.07 -3.62 -1.33
N GLY A 51 -6.58 -3.34 -0.12
CA GLY A 51 -7.44 -4.25 0.62
C GLY A 51 -8.77 -4.53 -0.11
N GLU A 52 -9.37 -3.49 -0.68
CA GLU A 52 -10.58 -3.59 -1.49
C GLU A 52 -10.35 -4.46 -2.74
N GLU A 53 -9.25 -4.23 -3.47
CA GLU A 53 -8.90 -5.00 -4.67
C GLU A 53 -8.64 -6.49 -4.33
N LEU A 54 -7.90 -6.75 -3.25
CA LEU A 54 -7.67 -8.13 -2.77
C LEU A 54 -8.97 -8.81 -2.33
N GLY A 55 -9.85 -8.08 -1.63
CA GLY A 55 -11.15 -8.56 -1.20
C GLY A 55 -12.06 -8.91 -2.39
N PHE A 56 -12.07 -8.08 -3.42
CA PHE A 56 -12.80 -8.33 -4.65
C PHE A 56 -12.33 -9.63 -5.34
N TYR A 57 -11.01 -9.81 -5.49
CA TYR A 57 -10.47 -11.05 -6.06
C TYR A 57 -10.80 -12.27 -5.20
N ARG A 58 -10.73 -12.13 -3.87
CA ARG A 58 -11.07 -13.21 -2.96
C ARG A 58 -12.53 -13.64 -3.10
N GLY A 59 -13.46 -12.69 -3.13
CA GLY A 59 -14.88 -12.99 -3.36
C GLY A 59 -15.12 -13.73 -4.68
N CYS A 60 -14.48 -13.30 -5.76
CA CYS A 60 -14.56 -14.00 -7.06
C CYS A 60 -14.05 -15.44 -6.97
N VAL A 61 -12.89 -15.65 -6.33
CA VAL A 61 -12.30 -16.98 -6.14
C VAL A 61 -13.20 -17.88 -5.30
N ASP A 62 -13.81 -17.36 -4.24
CA ASP A 62 -14.71 -18.11 -3.37
C ASP A 62 -16.00 -18.53 -4.10
N VAL A 63 -16.57 -17.63 -4.92
CA VAL A 63 -17.73 -17.93 -5.77
C VAL A 63 -17.38 -18.98 -6.82
N TRP A 64 -16.29 -18.81 -7.57
CA TRP A 64 -15.87 -19.78 -8.59
C TRP A 64 -15.53 -21.14 -7.98
N SER A 65 -14.85 -21.16 -6.83
CA SER A 65 -14.56 -22.40 -6.11
C SER A 65 -15.83 -23.12 -5.69
N SER A 66 -16.85 -22.39 -5.25
CA SER A 66 -18.15 -22.94 -4.90
C SER A 66 -18.88 -23.48 -6.12
N ALA A 67 -18.93 -22.73 -7.22
CA ALA A 67 -19.52 -23.17 -8.48
C ALA A 67 -18.85 -24.44 -9.02
N ILE A 68 -17.51 -24.52 -8.97
CA ILE A 68 -16.74 -25.72 -9.36
C ILE A 68 -17.11 -26.93 -8.51
N ARG A 69 -17.36 -26.77 -7.20
CA ARG A 69 -17.77 -27.88 -6.34
C ARG A 69 -19.16 -28.41 -6.69
N VAL A 70 -20.10 -27.52 -7.04
CA VAL A 70 -21.48 -27.90 -7.38
C VAL A 70 -21.55 -28.51 -8.78
N GLN A 71 -20.81 -27.96 -9.76
CA GLN A 71 -20.82 -28.40 -11.15
C GLN A 71 -19.40 -28.48 -11.73
N PRO A 72 -18.64 -29.54 -11.43
CA PRO A 72 -17.23 -29.64 -11.81
C PRO A 72 -16.99 -29.76 -13.32
N ASP A 73 -17.96 -30.31 -14.07
CA ASP A 73 -17.81 -30.61 -15.49
C ASP A 73 -18.04 -29.39 -16.40
N VAL A 74 -18.71 -28.35 -15.89
CA VAL A 74 -18.93 -27.08 -16.61
C VAL A 74 -17.62 -26.30 -16.76
N PHE A 75 -16.69 -26.46 -15.82
CA PHE A 75 -15.42 -25.73 -15.81
C PHE A 75 -14.27 -26.58 -16.35
N SER A 76 -13.51 -26.03 -17.29
CA SER A 76 -12.31 -26.68 -17.80
C SER A 76 -11.31 -26.98 -16.67
N ILE A 77 -10.52 -28.06 -16.82
CA ILE A 77 -9.45 -28.42 -15.88
C ILE A 77 -8.46 -27.25 -15.73
N ARG A 78 -8.16 -26.55 -16.83
CA ARG A 78 -7.30 -25.36 -16.84
C ARG A 78 -7.85 -24.23 -15.97
N PHE A 79 -9.16 -23.98 -16.05
CA PHE A 79 -9.80 -22.95 -15.25
C PHE A 79 -9.78 -23.33 -13.76
N ARG A 80 -10.15 -24.57 -13.42
CA ARG A 80 -10.11 -25.10 -12.05
C ARG A 80 -8.71 -24.97 -11.41
N ARG A 81 -7.65 -25.28 -12.16
CA ARG A 81 -6.26 -25.05 -11.71
C ARG A 81 -5.95 -23.58 -11.50
N SER A 82 -6.41 -22.72 -12.40
CA SER A 82 -6.18 -21.26 -12.30
C SER A 82 -6.84 -20.67 -11.06
N VAL A 83 -8.05 -21.12 -10.68
CA VAL A 83 -8.72 -20.71 -9.43
C VAL A 83 -7.87 -21.11 -8.22
N LYS A 84 -7.35 -22.34 -8.16
CA LYS A 84 -6.47 -22.78 -7.05
C LYS A 84 -5.20 -21.94 -6.95
N THR A 85 -4.53 -21.70 -8.09
CA THR A 85 -3.33 -20.85 -8.11
C THR A 85 -3.63 -19.41 -7.67
N MET A 86 -4.79 -18.87 -8.03
CA MET A 86 -5.21 -17.53 -7.57
C MET A 86 -5.47 -17.51 -6.06
N ASP A 87 -6.15 -18.52 -5.50
CA ASP A 87 -6.38 -18.66 -4.05
C ASP A 87 -5.06 -18.71 -3.27
N GLU A 88 -4.11 -19.55 -3.72
CA GLU A 88 -2.80 -19.67 -3.08
C GLU A 88 -2.02 -18.34 -3.09
N ARG A 89 -2.09 -17.59 -4.18
CA ARG A 89 -1.43 -16.28 -4.29
C ARG A 89 -2.08 -15.25 -3.38
N LEU A 90 -3.40 -15.18 -3.35
CA LEU A 90 -4.14 -14.26 -2.47
C LEU A 90 -3.82 -14.52 -1.00
N ARG A 91 -3.69 -15.79 -0.57
CA ARG A 91 -3.33 -16.14 0.81
C ARG A 91 -1.90 -15.77 1.19
N LYS A 92 -0.98 -15.74 0.22
CA LYS A 92 0.43 -15.43 0.42
C LYS A 92 0.76 -13.95 0.24
N TYR A 93 -0.22 -13.12 -0.11
CA TYR A 93 0.01 -11.70 -0.33
C TYR A 93 0.49 -11.03 0.98
N PRO A 94 1.60 -10.27 0.95
CA PRO A 94 2.23 -9.73 2.16
C PRO A 94 1.50 -8.48 2.69
N ILE A 95 0.26 -8.64 3.18
CA ILE A 95 -0.57 -7.51 3.67
C ILE A 95 0.08 -6.80 4.87
N SER A 96 0.83 -7.52 5.69
CA SER A 96 1.43 -6.99 6.93
C SER A 96 2.80 -6.34 6.72
N GLU A 97 3.34 -6.39 5.50
CA GLU A 97 4.66 -5.85 5.16
C GLU A 97 4.53 -4.80 4.06
N PRO A 98 4.08 -3.57 4.40
CA PRO A 98 3.81 -2.53 3.41
C PRO A 98 5.06 -2.06 2.66
N GLU A 99 6.25 -2.24 3.24
CA GLU A 99 7.54 -1.93 2.61
C GLU A 99 8.09 -3.08 1.76
N ASN A 100 7.36 -4.18 1.64
CA ASN A 100 7.82 -5.33 0.86
C ASN A 100 7.87 -4.96 -0.63
N GLU A 101 9.08 -4.89 -1.17
CA GLU A 101 9.33 -4.54 -2.57
C GLU A 101 8.59 -5.45 -3.56
N SER A 102 8.29 -6.69 -3.16
CA SER A 102 7.55 -7.66 -3.99
C SER A 102 6.02 -7.48 -3.96
N ALA A 103 5.48 -6.62 -3.10
CA ALA A 103 4.03 -6.42 -2.97
C ALA A 103 3.40 -5.85 -4.25
N THR A 104 4.10 -4.92 -4.92
CA THR A 104 3.67 -4.34 -6.20
C THR A 104 3.66 -5.39 -7.31
N GLU A 105 4.75 -6.15 -7.45
CA GLU A 105 4.84 -7.24 -8.44
C GLU A 105 3.77 -8.31 -8.19
N SER A 106 3.52 -8.64 -6.92
CA SER A 106 2.49 -9.57 -6.51
C SER A 106 1.08 -9.09 -6.92
N MET A 107 0.77 -7.80 -6.75
CA MET A 107 -0.50 -7.22 -7.21
C MET A 107 -0.65 -7.28 -8.72
N ASP A 108 0.39 -6.92 -9.46
CA ASP A 108 0.34 -6.94 -10.93
C ASP A 108 0.17 -8.36 -11.47
N SER A 109 0.83 -9.33 -10.83
CA SER A 109 0.65 -10.75 -11.11
C SER A 109 -0.78 -11.22 -10.82
N LEU A 110 -1.41 -10.76 -9.74
CA LEU A 110 -2.82 -11.02 -9.42
C LEU A 110 -3.75 -10.41 -10.48
N ARG A 111 -3.57 -9.13 -10.81
CA ARG A 111 -4.35 -8.41 -11.85
C ARG A 111 -4.28 -9.10 -13.21
N LEU A 112 -3.09 -9.52 -13.63
CA LEU A 112 -2.90 -10.20 -14.90
C LEU A 112 -3.59 -11.57 -14.90
N LYS A 113 -3.43 -12.34 -13.81
CA LYS A 113 -4.06 -13.65 -13.67
C LYS A 113 -5.58 -13.56 -13.66
N PHE A 114 -6.13 -12.57 -12.95
CA PHE A 114 -7.57 -12.32 -12.89
C PHE A 114 -8.14 -12.00 -14.28
N ARG A 115 -7.54 -11.05 -15.01
CA ARG A 115 -7.95 -10.71 -16.39
C ARG A 115 -7.94 -11.94 -17.31
N ALA A 116 -6.90 -12.77 -17.22
CA ALA A 116 -6.82 -14.01 -17.99
C ALA A 116 -7.92 -15.01 -17.61
N MET A 117 -8.33 -15.06 -16.35
CA MET A 117 -9.44 -15.91 -15.89
C MET A 117 -10.79 -15.41 -16.39
N CYS A 118 -11.04 -14.09 -16.36
CA CYS A 118 -12.26 -13.50 -16.94
C CYS A 118 -12.38 -13.79 -18.44
N ALA A 119 -11.27 -13.65 -19.18
CA ALA A 119 -11.21 -13.99 -20.60
C ALA A 119 -11.53 -15.47 -20.88
N ASN A 120 -11.02 -16.41 -20.05
CA ASN A 120 -11.31 -17.84 -20.20
C ASN A 120 -12.79 -18.18 -19.99
N LEU A 121 -13.50 -17.43 -19.15
CA LEU A 121 -14.93 -17.61 -18.89
C LEU A 121 -15.81 -16.79 -19.83
N ASN A 122 -15.21 -15.94 -20.68
CA ASN A 122 -15.92 -14.97 -21.51
C ASN A 122 -16.86 -14.06 -20.69
N VAL A 123 -16.43 -13.69 -19.48
CA VAL A 123 -17.17 -12.80 -18.57
C VAL A 123 -16.48 -11.44 -18.51
N LYS A 124 -17.26 -10.37 -18.51
CA LYS A 124 -16.76 -9.02 -18.27
C LYS A 124 -16.84 -8.70 -16.78
N LEU A 125 -15.88 -9.25 -16.03
CA LEU A 125 -15.64 -8.96 -14.63
C LEU A 125 -14.38 -8.10 -14.53
N GLU A 126 -14.56 -6.88 -14.06
CA GLU A 126 -13.49 -5.90 -13.86
C GLU A 126 -13.61 -5.38 -12.43
N TYR A 127 -12.46 -5.19 -11.77
CA TYR A 127 -12.44 -4.45 -10.52
C TYR A 127 -12.70 -2.98 -10.87
N PRO A 128 -13.81 -2.38 -10.41
CA PRO A 128 -14.09 -0.97 -10.66
C PRO A 128 -13.14 -0.17 -9.78
N ARG A 129 -11.94 0.14 -10.31
CA ARG A 129 -11.06 1.10 -9.65
C ARG A 129 -11.85 2.39 -9.53
N ALA A 130 -12.04 2.89 -8.32
CA ALA A 130 -12.72 4.16 -8.12
C ALA A 130 -12.08 5.19 -9.08
N PRO A 131 -12.87 6.00 -9.81
CA PRO A 131 -12.30 7.15 -10.51
C PRO A 131 -11.47 7.93 -9.50
N GLU A 132 -10.34 8.50 -9.91
CA GLU A 132 -9.51 9.38 -9.07
C GLU A 132 -10.35 10.57 -8.60
N THR A 133 -11.19 10.33 -7.60
CA THR A 133 -12.12 11.28 -7.05
C THR A 133 -11.35 11.98 -5.97
N GLY A 134 -11.22 13.28 -6.17
CA GLY A 134 -10.43 14.17 -5.34
C GLY A 134 -10.75 13.98 -3.88
N LYS A 135 -9.69 14.09 -3.07
CA LYS A 135 -9.72 14.23 -1.60
C LYS A 135 -10.79 13.36 -0.93
N ILE A 136 -10.43 12.11 -0.63
CA ILE A 136 -11.08 11.39 0.47
C ILE A 136 -10.72 12.19 1.74
N GLU A 137 -11.66 13.00 2.22
CA GLU A 137 -11.57 13.65 3.53
C GLU A 137 -11.96 12.61 4.58
N PHE A 138 -11.02 12.28 5.45
CA PHE A 138 -11.25 11.50 6.67
C PHE A 138 -11.38 12.45 7.85
#